data_AF-A0A7C4FWF7-F1
#
_entry.id   AF-A0A7C4FWF7-F1
#
_cell.length_a   1.000
_cell.length_b   1.000
_cell.length_c   1.000
_cell.angle_alpha   90.00
_cell.angle_beta   90.00
_cell.angle_gamma   90.00
#
_symmetry.space_group_name_H-M   'P 1'
#
loop_
_entity.id
_entity.type
_entity.pdbx_description
1 polymer ?
#
loop_
_entity_poly.entity_id
_entity_poly.type
_entity_poly.pdbx_seq_one_letter_code
_entity_poly.pdbx_strand_id
1 'polypeptide(L)'
;MNNSTKYREAVIWILLFVGFGALPLLKASGYQLMLASHILLWGLFAVAFNMLWGVTGMLSFGQALYYGLGAYSVGLMVKHLGDAWFLPGLGLGLVASIILSAILGLLIIRVSGVFFTVLTLAFGQLAWQITFRWYDFTGGDDGIQGIIPPSILSNKITYYYFTLVIVIASIWLLRKMSQSPMGVLLRCVRQNPNRLYIPYSMRDKRHFHPKPALRLPDLMPHKFRLFQSQHQHLFHQLLFLARYQYLVMLDQVQDRHQPLMQRYA
;
A
#
# COMPACT_ATOMS: atom_id res chain seq x y z
N MET A 1 -11.75 -20.68 -14.65
CA MET A 1 -11.01 -19.54 -15.27
C MET A 1 -10.61 -19.99 -16.67
N ASN A 2 -11.18 -19.36 -17.71
CA ASN A 2 -11.05 -19.81 -19.11
C ASN A 2 -9.60 -19.69 -19.60
N ASN A 3 -9.10 -20.67 -20.35
CA ASN A 3 -7.73 -20.63 -20.88
C ASN A 3 -7.52 -19.43 -21.80
N SER A 4 -8.56 -18.97 -22.52
CA SER A 4 -8.49 -17.79 -23.39
C SER A 4 -8.14 -16.48 -22.65
N THR A 5 -8.58 -16.31 -21.40
CA THR A 5 -8.27 -15.09 -20.62
C THR A 5 -6.83 -15.12 -20.11
N LYS A 6 -6.27 -16.30 -19.82
CA LYS A 6 -4.86 -16.46 -19.44
C LYS A 6 -3.92 -16.09 -20.59
N TYR A 7 -4.22 -16.55 -21.81
CA TYR A 7 -3.41 -16.21 -22.99
C TYR A 7 -3.50 -14.72 -23.32
N ARG A 8 -4.69 -14.11 -23.23
CA ARG A 8 -4.85 -12.66 -23.47
C ARG A 8 -4.05 -11.81 -22.48
N GLU A 9 -4.09 -12.15 -21.19
CA GLU A 9 -3.26 -11.47 -20.20
C GLU A 9 -1.77 -11.64 -20.51
N ALA A 10 -1.32 -12.87 -20.79
CA ALA A 10 0.08 -13.14 -21.11
C ALA A 10 0.56 -12.32 -22.31
N VAL A 11 -0.25 -12.21 -23.37
CA VAL A 11 0.06 -11.40 -24.55
C VAL A 11 0.19 -9.91 -24.20
N ILE A 12 -0.67 -9.36 -23.35
CA ILE A 12 -0.57 -7.96 -22.89
C ILE A 12 0.72 -7.72 -22.12
N TRP A 13 1.09 -8.64 -21.21
CA TRP A 13 2.35 -8.54 -20.46
C TRP A 13 3.57 -8.62 -21.38
N ILE A 14 3.54 -9.52 -22.38
CA ILE A 14 4.62 -9.67 -23.36
C ILE A 14 4.73 -8.41 -24.22
N LEU A 15 3.61 -7.86 -24.70
CA LEU A 15 3.61 -6.62 -25.47
C LEU A 15 4.14 -5.43 -24.68
N LEU A 16 3.75 -5.28 -23.41
CA LEU A 16 4.30 -4.24 -22.53
C LEU A 16 5.80 -4.43 -22.29
N PHE A 17 6.24 -5.67 -22.07
CA PHE A 17 7.65 -5.99 -21.89
C PHE A 17 8.48 -5.67 -23.14
N VAL A 18 8.00 -6.07 -24.32
CA VAL A 18 8.66 -5.80 -25.60
C VAL A 18 8.66 -4.30 -25.91
N GLY A 19 7.55 -3.61 -25.64
CA GLY A 19 7.44 -2.16 -25.84
C GLY A 19 8.42 -1.37 -24.96
N PHE A 20 8.47 -1.66 -23.65
CA PHE A 20 9.40 -0.99 -22.74
C PHE A 20 10.85 -1.44 -22.95
N GLY A 21 11.10 -2.69 -23.33
CA GLY A 21 12.42 -3.21 -23.66
C GLY A 21 12.99 -2.62 -24.96
N ALA A 22 12.14 -2.24 -25.91
CA ALA A 22 12.56 -1.64 -27.19
C ALA A 22 12.86 -0.14 -27.09
N LEU A 23 12.45 0.56 -26.02
CA LEU A 23 12.66 2.01 -25.87
C LEU A 23 14.12 2.46 -26.04
N PRO A 24 15.14 1.79 -25.46
CA PRO A 24 16.54 2.17 -25.66
C PRO A 24 17.04 1.94 -27.09
N LEU A 25 16.42 1.00 -27.83
CA LEU A 25 16.79 0.66 -29.21
C LEU A 25 16.31 1.71 -30.23
N LEU A 26 15.32 2.53 -29.86
CA LEU A 26 14.77 3.60 -30.70
C LEU A 26 15.62 4.89 -30.69
N LYS A 27 16.88 4.84 -30.24
CA LYS A 27 17.78 6.00 -30.05
C LYS A 27 17.16 7.08 -29.14
N ALA A 28 16.51 6.64 -28.06
CA ALA A 28 15.91 7.54 -27.08
C ALA A 28 16.96 8.45 -26.43
N SER A 29 16.60 9.71 -26.22
CA SER A 29 17.49 10.67 -25.55
C SER A 29 17.70 10.29 -24.07
N GLY A 30 18.80 10.74 -23.47
CA GLY A 30 19.09 10.47 -22.05
C GLY A 30 17.99 10.95 -21.09
N TYR A 31 17.23 11.98 -21.47
CA TYR A 31 16.07 12.46 -20.73
C TYR A 31 14.88 11.49 -20.84
N GLN A 32 14.59 10.99 -22.04
CA GLN A 32 13.51 10.03 -22.28
C GLN A 32 13.72 8.72 -21.51
N LEU A 33 14.97 8.22 -21.47
CA LEU A 33 15.32 7.05 -20.67
C LEU A 33 15.10 7.28 -19.17
N MET A 34 15.49 8.45 -18.67
CA MET A 34 15.27 8.80 -17.26
C MET A 34 13.78 8.89 -16.94
N LEU A 35 12.99 9.55 -17.80
CA LEU A 35 11.54 9.65 -17.63
C LEU A 35 10.87 8.27 -17.68
N ALA A 36 11.30 7.40 -18.60
CA ALA A 36 10.81 6.04 -18.70
C ALA A 36 11.10 5.22 -17.43
N SER A 37 12.31 5.34 -16.84
CA SER A 37 12.61 4.72 -15.53
C SER A 37 11.66 5.21 -14.43
N HIS A 38 11.35 6.50 -14.37
CA HIS A 38 10.40 7.03 -13.38
C HIS A 38 8.99 6.47 -13.59
N ILE A 39 8.53 6.37 -14.84
CA ILE A 39 7.23 5.76 -15.17
C ILE A 39 7.18 4.30 -14.70
N LEU A 40 8.26 3.53 -14.90
CA LEU A 40 8.35 2.15 -14.42
C LEU A 40 8.27 2.07 -12.90
N LEU A 41 9.00 2.94 -12.18
CA LEU A 41 8.99 2.99 -10.71
C LEU A 41 7.61 3.38 -10.15
N TRP A 42 6.98 4.42 -10.69
CA TRP A 42 5.62 4.82 -10.30
C TRP A 42 4.58 3.77 -10.67
N GLY A 43 4.74 3.08 -11.80
CA GLY A 43 3.92 1.95 -12.19
C GLY A 43 4.03 0.79 -11.19
N LEU A 44 5.25 0.45 -10.76
CA LEU A 44 5.46 -0.55 -9.71
C LEU A 44 4.80 -0.13 -8.39
N PHE A 45 4.93 1.14 -8.00
CA PHE A 45 4.28 1.68 -6.81
C PHE A 45 2.75 1.55 -6.88
N ALA A 46 2.16 1.86 -8.04
CA ALA A 46 0.73 1.68 -8.28
C ALA A 46 0.28 0.21 -8.20
N VAL A 47 1.08 -0.72 -8.75
CA VAL A 47 0.80 -2.17 -8.66
C VAL A 47 0.90 -2.65 -7.21
N ALA A 48 1.89 -2.20 -6.44
CA ALA A 48 2.04 -2.53 -5.03
C ALA A 48 0.85 -2.01 -4.19
N PHE A 49 0.40 -0.79 -4.47
CA PHE A 49 -0.79 -0.22 -3.84
C PHE A 49 -2.07 -0.99 -4.20
N ASN A 50 -2.27 -1.29 -5.49
CA ASN A 50 -3.40 -2.09 -5.97
C ASN A 50 -3.36 -3.52 -5.41
N MET A 51 -2.19 -4.09 -5.15
CA MET A 51 -2.09 -5.41 -4.53
C MET A 51 -2.75 -5.43 -3.15
N LEU A 52 -2.51 -4.40 -2.33
CA LEU A 52 -3.12 -4.32 -1.01
C LEU A 52 -4.63 -4.03 -1.11
N TRP A 53 -5.03 -2.97 -1.82
CA TRP A 53 -6.43 -2.58 -1.92
C TRP A 53 -7.26 -3.59 -2.73
N GLY A 54 -6.74 -4.04 -3.86
CA GLY A 54 -7.39 -4.97 -4.77
C GLY A 54 -7.54 -6.38 -4.23
N VAL A 55 -6.67 -6.85 -3.31
CA VAL A 55 -6.79 -8.18 -2.68
C VAL A 55 -7.54 -8.10 -1.35
N THR A 56 -7.18 -7.15 -0.47
CA THR A 56 -7.73 -7.10 0.90
C THR A 56 -8.97 -6.23 1.03
N GLY A 57 -9.18 -5.28 0.12
CA GLY A 57 -10.26 -4.29 0.23
C GLY A 57 -9.97 -3.16 1.22
N MET A 58 -8.82 -3.17 1.87
CA MET A 58 -8.39 -2.13 2.79
C MET A 58 -7.46 -1.15 2.06
N LEU A 59 -7.74 0.14 2.23
CA LEU A 59 -6.96 1.23 1.65
C LEU A 59 -5.85 1.62 2.63
N SER A 60 -4.58 1.61 2.20
CA SER A 60 -3.44 2.07 3.03
C SER A 60 -2.70 3.20 2.36
N PHE A 61 -2.49 4.30 3.10
CA PHE A 61 -1.66 5.43 2.63
C PHE A 61 -0.22 5.39 3.18
N GLY A 62 0.18 4.31 3.86
CA GLY A 62 1.51 4.19 4.48
C GLY A 62 2.64 3.81 3.50
N GLN A 63 2.35 3.55 2.22
CA GLN A 63 3.34 3.02 1.26
C GLN A 63 4.56 3.94 1.07
N ALA A 64 4.35 5.25 1.18
CA ALA A 64 5.41 6.25 1.06
C ALA A 64 6.50 6.09 2.14
N LEU A 65 6.13 5.66 3.35
CA LEU A 65 7.08 5.41 4.44
C LEU A 65 8.06 4.29 4.09
N TYR A 66 7.57 3.16 3.55
CA TYR A 66 8.43 2.04 3.17
C TYR A 66 9.31 2.38 1.96
N TYR A 67 8.74 3.10 0.98
CA TYR A 67 9.49 3.59 -0.16
C TYR A 67 10.62 4.54 0.27
N GLY A 68 10.31 5.50 1.15
CA GLY A 68 11.27 6.43 1.70
C GLY A 68 12.37 5.73 2.50
N LEU A 69 12.02 4.78 3.39
CA LEU A 69 13.01 4.04 4.17
C LEU A 69 14.01 3.29 3.29
N GLY A 70 13.52 2.63 2.23
CA GLY A 70 14.38 1.97 1.24
C GLY A 70 15.33 2.95 0.55
N ALA A 71 14.81 4.08 0.08
CA ALA A 71 15.61 5.11 -0.59
C ALA A 71 16.66 5.74 0.35
N TYR A 72 16.28 6.11 1.57
CA TYR A 72 17.20 6.66 2.57
C TYR A 72 18.27 5.66 3.01
N SER A 73 17.94 4.37 3.12
CA SER A 73 18.95 3.33 3.44
C SER A 73 20.06 3.28 2.40
N VAL A 74 19.69 3.33 1.11
CA VAL A 74 20.67 3.36 0.02
C VAL A 74 21.44 4.68 0.02
N GLY A 75 20.73 5.81 0.14
CA GLY A 75 21.32 7.15 0.10
C GLY A 75 22.33 7.38 1.23
N LEU A 76 22.00 6.97 2.45
CA LEU A 76 22.92 7.07 3.59
C LEU A 76 24.12 6.15 3.45
N MET A 77 23.91 4.92 2.98
CA MET A 77 25.00 3.97 2.78
C MET A 77 26.01 4.50 1.75
N VAL A 78 25.52 5.03 0.62
CA VAL A 78 26.38 5.60 -0.42
C VAL A 78 27.06 6.88 0.08
N LYS A 79 26.34 7.76 0.79
CA LYS A 79 26.90 9.00 1.34
C LYS A 79 28.07 8.75 2.30
N HIS A 80 27.97 7.73 3.15
CA HIS A 80 28.97 7.48 4.20
C HIS A 80 30.05 6.48 3.80
N LEU A 81 29.73 5.45 3.01
CA LEU A 81 30.66 4.37 2.66
C LEU A 81 31.14 4.42 1.20
N GLY A 82 30.54 5.28 0.37
CA GLY A 82 30.87 5.47 -1.04
C GLY A 82 30.10 4.57 -2.02
N ASP A 83 30.30 4.82 -3.32
CA ASP A 83 29.48 4.27 -4.41
C ASP A 83 29.50 2.75 -4.52
N ALA A 84 30.58 2.10 -4.10
CA ALA A 84 30.72 0.63 -4.10
C ALA A 84 29.64 -0.07 -3.25
N TRP A 85 29.07 0.66 -2.28
CA TRP A 85 28.05 0.14 -1.36
C TRP A 85 26.62 0.30 -1.86
N PHE A 86 26.41 0.77 -3.09
CA PHE A 86 25.07 0.91 -3.67
C PHE A 86 24.28 -0.42 -3.70
N LEU A 87 24.90 -1.51 -4.17
CA LEU A 87 24.24 -2.82 -4.26
C LEU A 87 23.93 -3.41 -2.86
N PRO A 88 24.90 -3.45 -1.91
CA PRO A 88 24.60 -3.80 -0.52
C PRO A 88 23.55 -2.88 0.12
N GLY A 89 23.54 -1.59 -0.24
CA GLY A 89 22.54 -0.61 0.17
C GLY A 89 21.13 -1.00 -0.20
N LEU A 90 20.91 -1.55 -1.41
CA LEU A 90 19.60 -2.07 -1.81
C LEU A 90 19.15 -3.23 -0.93
N GLY A 91 20.08 -4.13 -0.58
CA GLY A 91 19.82 -5.23 0.36
C GLY A 91 19.44 -4.72 1.74
N LEU A 92 20.21 -3.78 2.29
CA LEU A 92 19.91 -3.15 3.58
C LEU A 92 18.54 -2.46 3.57
N GLY A 93 18.23 -1.68 2.53
CA GLY A 93 16.96 -0.99 2.39
C GLY A 93 15.77 -1.96 2.32
N LEU A 94 15.93 -3.10 1.65
CA LEU A 94 14.93 -4.15 1.62
C LEU A 94 14.71 -4.76 3.01
N VAL A 95 15.79 -5.14 3.72
CA VAL A 95 15.70 -5.72 5.06
C VAL A 95 15.10 -4.72 6.05
N ALA A 96 15.54 -3.46 6.03
CA ALA A 96 15.01 -2.39 6.88
C ALA A 96 13.50 -2.19 6.64
N SER A 97 13.07 -2.17 5.38
CA SER A 97 11.65 -2.04 5.02
C SER A 97 10.82 -3.24 5.46
N ILE A 98 11.35 -4.46 5.36
CA ILE A 98 10.68 -5.68 5.87
C ILE A 98 10.51 -5.60 7.39
N ILE A 99 11.57 -5.22 8.12
CA ILE A 99 11.52 -5.10 9.58
C ILE A 99 10.50 -4.03 9.98
N LEU A 100 10.56 -2.84 9.38
CA LEU A 100 9.61 -1.77 9.70
C LEU A 100 8.16 -2.17 9.34
N SER A 101 7.96 -2.83 8.19
CA SER A 101 6.65 -3.34 7.79
C SER A 101 6.12 -4.40 8.76
N ALA A 102 6.99 -5.25 9.31
CA ALA A 102 6.58 -6.23 10.31
C ALA A 102 6.15 -5.55 11.62
N ILE A 103 6.95 -4.59 12.11
CA ILE A 103 6.66 -3.84 13.33
C ILE A 103 5.34 -3.07 13.19
N LEU A 104 5.20 -2.27 12.13
CA LEU A 104 3.97 -1.50 11.91
C LEU A 104 2.78 -2.42 11.60
N GLY A 105 3.00 -3.50 10.86
CA GLY A 105 1.97 -4.51 10.60
C GLY A 105 1.39 -5.08 11.90
N LEU A 106 2.23 -5.43 12.87
CA LEU A 106 1.80 -5.93 14.19
C LEU A 106 0.97 -4.93 15.00
N LEU A 107 1.17 -3.63 14.78
CA LEU A 107 0.37 -2.58 15.41
C LEU A 107 -0.97 -2.41 14.69
N ILE A 108 -0.93 -2.40 13.36
CA ILE A 108 -2.07 -2.06 12.51
C ILE A 108 -3.09 -3.21 12.40
N ILE A 109 -2.69 -4.48 12.57
CA ILE A 109 -3.59 -5.66 12.46
C ILE A 109 -4.81 -5.61 13.38
N ARG A 110 -4.80 -4.80 14.44
CA ARG A 110 -5.92 -4.65 15.39
C ARG A 110 -7.03 -3.72 14.88
N VAL A 111 -6.78 -3.00 13.80
CA VAL A 111 -7.65 -1.94 13.28
C VAL A 111 -8.14 -2.31 11.89
N SER A 112 -9.44 -2.09 11.63
CA SER A 112 -10.07 -2.42 10.35
C SER A 112 -10.88 -1.24 9.79
N GLY A 113 -11.15 -1.29 8.48
CA GLY A 113 -11.95 -0.27 7.80
C GLY A 113 -11.27 1.10 7.71
N VAL A 114 -12.02 2.17 7.91
CA VAL A 114 -11.52 3.55 7.74
C VAL A 114 -10.41 3.89 8.73
N PHE A 115 -10.46 3.35 9.95
CA PHE A 115 -9.43 3.58 10.95
C PHE A 115 -8.07 3.01 10.53
N PHE A 116 -8.04 1.93 9.74
CA PHE A 116 -6.79 1.39 9.18
C PHE A 116 -6.16 2.40 8.20
N THR A 117 -6.97 3.02 7.35
CA THR A 117 -6.54 4.05 6.41
C THR A 117 -5.98 5.28 7.12
N VAL A 118 -6.69 5.78 8.14
CA VAL A 118 -6.25 6.96 8.92
C VAL A 118 -4.98 6.67 9.70
N LEU A 119 -4.88 5.48 10.32
CA LEU A 119 -3.70 5.08 11.08
C LEU A 119 -2.46 4.94 10.16
N THR A 120 -2.62 4.34 8.98
CA THR A 120 -1.51 4.22 8.02
C THR A 120 -1.07 5.58 7.47
N LEU A 121 -2.00 6.51 7.25
CA LEU A 121 -1.68 7.89 6.91
C LEU A 121 -0.93 8.59 8.05
N ALA A 122 -1.36 8.42 9.29
CA ALA A 122 -0.70 8.99 10.47
C ALA A 122 0.76 8.51 10.60
N PHE A 123 1.02 7.21 10.37
CA PHE A 123 2.40 6.70 10.35
C PHE A 123 3.24 7.32 9.22
N GLY A 124 2.65 7.51 8.03
CA GLY A 124 3.32 8.22 6.93
C GLY A 124 3.66 9.67 7.30
N GLN A 125 2.75 10.38 7.95
CA GLN A 125 2.98 11.75 8.42
C GLN A 125 4.01 11.82 9.54
N LEU A 126 4.00 10.89 10.49
CA LEU A 126 5.03 10.80 11.52
C LEU A 126 6.42 10.57 10.92
N ALA A 127 6.52 9.67 9.94
CA ALA A 127 7.77 9.44 9.23
C ALA A 127 8.26 10.71 8.51
N TRP A 128 7.36 11.40 7.82
CA TRP A 128 7.67 12.68 7.19
C TRP A 128 8.20 13.70 8.20
N GLN A 129 7.54 13.86 9.35
CA GLN A 129 7.98 14.78 10.40
C GLN A 129 9.36 14.42 10.96
N ILE A 130 9.66 13.13 11.13
CA ILE A 130 10.98 12.67 11.57
C ILE A 130 12.03 13.02 10.52
N THR A 131 11.80 12.68 9.26
CA THR A 131 12.73 12.95 8.17
C THR A 131 12.97 14.45 7.97
N PHE A 132 11.92 15.26 8.08
CA PHE A 132 12.03 16.70 7.86
C PHE A 132 12.73 17.43 9.00
N ARG A 133 12.55 16.96 10.25
CA ARG A 133 13.16 17.61 11.43
C ARG A 133 14.58 17.14 11.74
N TRP A 134 14.99 15.96 11.26
CA TRP A 134 16.24 15.33 11.66
C TRP A 134 17.41 15.66 10.72
N TYR A 135 17.85 16.91 10.73
CA TYR A 135 18.91 17.42 9.85
C TYR A 135 20.19 16.59 9.84
N ASP A 136 20.71 16.22 11.01
CA ASP A 136 22.01 15.52 11.11
C ASP A 136 22.03 14.17 10.39
N PHE A 137 20.90 13.46 10.37
CA PHE A 137 20.81 12.12 9.82
C PHE A 137 20.21 12.13 8.40
N THR A 138 19.04 12.73 8.21
CA THR A 138 18.30 12.66 6.95
C THR A 138 18.59 13.83 6.01
N GLY A 139 19.27 14.88 6.47
CA GLY A 139 19.43 16.12 5.72
C GLY A 139 18.18 17.01 5.72
N GLY A 140 17.19 16.72 6.57
CA GLY A 140 16.02 17.58 6.76
C GLY A 140 15.23 17.83 5.47
N ASP A 141 15.06 19.11 5.14
CA ASP A 141 14.40 19.60 3.93
C ASP A 141 15.27 19.50 2.66
N ASP A 142 16.59 19.58 2.79
CA ASP A 142 17.53 19.43 1.67
C ASP A 142 17.64 17.98 1.16
N GLY A 143 17.36 17.02 2.05
CA GLY A 143 17.52 15.60 1.80
C GLY A 143 18.97 15.17 1.56
N ILE A 144 19.15 14.00 0.95
CA ILE A 144 20.47 13.46 0.61
C ILE A 144 20.75 13.70 -0.87
N GLN A 145 21.71 14.59 -1.15
CA GLN A 145 22.14 14.93 -2.50
C GLN A 145 23.46 14.24 -2.87
N GLY A 146 23.81 14.27 -4.15
CA GLY A 146 25.10 13.77 -4.63
C GLY A 146 25.24 12.24 -4.64
N ILE A 147 24.12 11.51 -4.68
CA ILE A 147 24.16 10.04 -4.78
C ILE A 147 24.57 9.66 -6.21
N ILE A 148 25.82 9.23 -6.36
CA ILE A 148 26.37 8.79 -7.64
C ILE A 148 26.13 7.28 -7.77
N PRO A 149 25.51 6.81 -8.88
CA PRO A 149 25.40 5.37 -9.12
C PRO A 149 26.80 4.78 -9.36
N PRO A 150 27.05 3.52 -8.94
CA PRO A 150 28.34 2.88 -9.11
C PRO A 150 28.73 2.84 -10.60
N SER A 151 30.04 2.77 -10.89
CA SER A 151 30.59 2.81 -12.26
C SER A 151 29.92 1.84 -13.23
N ILE A 152 29.50 0.67 -12.74
CA ILE A 152 28.78 -0.37 -13.51
C ILE A 152 27.39 0.11 -13.98
N LEU A 153 26.73 0.98 -13.21
CA LEU A 153 25.41 1.56 -13.48
C LEU A 153 25.47 3.02 -13.97
N SER A 154 26.67 3.55 -14.23
CA SER A 154 26.86 4.94 -14.69
C SER A 154 26.22 5.20 -16.07
N ASN A 155 26.16 4.18 -16.93
CA ASN A 155 25.50 4.30 -18.22
C ASN A 155 23.97 4.29 -18.05
N LYS A 156 23.30 5.34 -18.56
CA LYS A 156 21.84 5.52 -18.50
C LYS A 156 21.05 4.33 -19.09
N ILE A 157 21.59 3.69 -20.12
CA ILE A 157 20.96 2.52 -20.75
C ILE A 157 21.04 1.32 -19.80
N THR A 158 22.20 1.06 -19.20
CA THR A 158 22.39 -0.01 -18.22
C THR A 158 21.51 0.21 -17.00
N TYR A 159 21.44 1.43 -16.49
CA TYR A 159 20.55 1.79 -15.38
C TYR A 159 19.07 1.52 -15.71
N TYR A 160 18.63 1.90 -16.91
CA TYR A 160 17.26 1.62 -17.36
C TYR A 160 16.94 0.12 -17.40
N TYR A 161 17.82 -0.70 -18.01
CA TYR A 161 17.61 -2.16 -18.04
C TYR A 161 17.66 -2.78 -16.65
N PHE A 162 18.53 -2.28 -15.76
CA PHE A 162 18.57 -2.70 -14.37
C PHE A 162 17.24 -2.42 -13.65
N THR A 163 16.71 -1.19 -13.78
CA THR A 163 15.40 -0.81 -13.22
C THR A 163 14.28 -1.68 -13.81
N LEU A 164 14.29 -1.90 -15.13
CA LEU A 164 13.30 -2.72 -15.82
C LEU A 164 13.27 -4.15 -15.24
N VAL A 165 14.43 -4.80 -15.14
CA VAL A 165 14.56 -6.17 -14.59
C VAL A 165 14.03 -6.24 -13.15
N ILE A 166 14.37 -5.26 -12.31
CA ILE A 166 13.86 -5.20 -10.93
C ILE A 166 12.34 -5.06 -10.92
N VAL A 167 11.78 -4.13 -11.70
CA VAL A 167 10.34 -3.90 -11.76
C VAL A 167 9.59 -5.15 -12.20
N ILE A 168 10.10 -5.85 -13.21
CA ILE A 168 9.51 -7.11 -13.69
C ILE A 168 9.58 -8.18 -12.60
N ALA A 169 10.73 -8.36 -11.96
CA ALA A 169 10.91 -9.31 -10.88
C ALA A 169 9.94 -9.02 -9.71
N SER A 170 9.77 -7.75 -9.34
CA SER A 170 8.83 -7.32 -8.31
C SER A 170 7.37 -7.56 -8.70
N ILE A 171 6.96 -7.23 -9.93
CA ILE A 171 5.59 -7.50 -10.42
C ILE A 171 5.31 -9.01 -10.43
N TRP A 172 6.27 -9.81 -10.89
CA TRP A 172 6.16 -11.26 -10.89
C TRP A 172 5.99 -11.81 -9.47
N LEU A 173 6.77 -11.31 -8.51
CA LEU A 173 6.66 -11.67 -7.10
C LEU A 173 5.28 -11.30 -6.53
N LEU A 174 4.82 -10.07 -6.76
CA LEU A 174 3.50 -9.60 -6.30
C LEU A 174 2.37 -10.46 -6.90
N ARG A 175 2.47 -10.82 -8.19
CA ARG A 175 1.51 -11.71 -8.85
C ARG A 175 1.49 -13.09 -8.18
N LYS A 176 2.67 -13.67 -7.92
CA LYS A 176 2.79 -14.96 -7.24
C LYS A 176 2.19 -14.93 -5.84
N MET A 177 2.44 -13.86 -5.08
CA MET A 177 1.84 -13.66 -3.76
C MET A 177 0.32 -13.52 -3.83
N SER A 178 -0.22 -12.81 -4.83
CA SER A 178 -1.68 -12.66 -5.03
C SER A 178 -2.38 -13.95 -5.37
N GLN A 179 -1.73 -14.82 -6.14
CA GLN A 179 -2.29 -16.10 -6.56
C GLN A 179 -2.09 -17.21 -5.52
N SER A 180 -1.28 -16.97 -4.48
CA SER A 180 -1.05 -17.90 -3.38
C SER A 180 -2.30 -18.13 -2.51
N PRO A 181 -2.34 -19.21 -1.69
CA PRO A 181 -3.43 -19.46 -0.75
C PRO A 181 -3.71 -18.27 0.19
N MET A 182 -2.69 -17.53 0.59
CA MET A 182 -2.83 -16.31 1.40
C MET A 182 -3.63 -15.23 0.67
N GLY A 183 -3.35 -14.99 -0.62
CA GLY A 183 -4.09 -14.03 -1.43
C GLY A 183 -5.55 -14.43 -1.65
N VAL A 184 -5.82 -15.73 -1.78
CA VAL A 184 -7.21 -16.25 -1.84
C VAL A 184 -7.92 -16.03 -0.51
N LEU A 185 -7.28 -16.32 0.62
CA LEU A 185 -7.84 -16.12 1.95
C LEU A 185 -8.22 -14.65 2.17
N LEU A 186 -7.33 -13.72 1.83
CA LEU A 186 -7.58 -12.28 1.95
C LEU A 186 -8.75 -11.81 1.07
N ARG A 187 -8.88 -12.33 -0.16
CA ARG A 187 -10.04 -12.04 -1.02
C ARG A 187 -11.34 -12.57 -0.43
N CYS A 188 -11.31 -13.74 0.20
CA CYS A 188 -12.48 -14.31 0.87
C CYS A 188 -12.89 -13.48 2.10
N VAL A 189 -11.91 -13.04 2.91
CA VAL A 189 -12.13 -12.15 4.07
C VAL A 189 -12.78 -10.84 3.62
N ARG A 190 -12.31 -10.27 2.50
CA ARG A 190 -12.90 -9.07 1.91
C ARG A 190 -14.37 -9.25 1.52
N GLN A 191 -14.72 -10.39 0.94
CA GLN A 191 -16.07 -10.62 0.42
C GLN A 191 -17.09 -10.86 1.53
N ASN A 192 -16.79 -11.75 2.48
CA ASN A 192 -17.70 -12.08 3.57
C ASN A 192 -16.92 -12.64 4.77
N PRO A 193 -16.54 -11.80 5.75
CA PRO A 193 -15.76 -12.25 6.90
C PRO A 193 -16.52 -13.27 7.77
N ASN A 194 -17.86 -13.17 7.81
CA ASN A 194 -18.73 -14.02 8.63
C ASN A 194 -18.94 -15.44 8.07
N ARG A 195 -18.58 -15.68 6.80
CA ARG A 195 -18.77 -16.96 6.09
C ARG A 195 -17.46 -17.70 5.85
N LEU A 196 -16.36 -17.22 6.45
CA LEU A 196 -15.04 -17.82 6.26
C LEU A 196 -14.94 -19.09 7.11
N TYR A 197 -15.22 -20.24 6.50
CA TYR A 197 -14.99 -21.55 7.10
C TYR A 197 -13.59 -22.00 6.69
N ILE A 198 -12.63 -21.96 7.61
CA ILE A 198 -11.27 -22.45 7.36
C ILE A 198 -11.31 -23.97 7.50
N PRO A 199 -11.14 -24.76 6.43
CA PRO A 199 -10.97 -26.20 6.57
C PRO A 199 -9.54 -26.42 7.09
N TYR A 200 -9.38 -26.48 8.42
CA TYR A 200 -8.11 -26.88 9.01
C TYR A 200 -7.80 -28.32 8.59
N SER A 201 -6.76 -28.47 7.77
CA SER A 201 -6.12 -29.73 7.37
C SER A 201 -6.89 -30.63 6.39
N MET A 202 -6.51 -30.52 5.11
CA MET A 202 -6.75 -31.55 4.08
C MET A 202 -5.61 -32.57 4.06
N ARG A 203 -5.20 -33.12 5.22
CA ARG A 203 -4.12 -34.14 5.29
C ARG A 203 -4.63 -35.58 5.41
N ASP A 204 -5.93 -35.79 5.63
CA ASP A 204 -6.49 -37.15 5.60
C ASP A 204 -7.76 -37.19 4.75
N LYS A 205 -7.71 -37.97 3.67
CA LYS A 205 -8.81 -38.17 2.73
C LYS A 205 -9.66 -39.41 3.03
N ARG A 206 -9.40 -40.13 4.14
CA ARG A 206 -10.07 -41.41 4.40
C ARG A 206 -11.30 -41.35 5.31
N HIS A 207 -11.47 -40.27 6.09
CA HIS A 207 -12.60 -40.15 7.02
C HIS A 207 -13.15 -38.72 7.04
N PHE A 208 -14.09 -38.43 6.15
CA PHE A 208 -14.86 -37.18 6.16
C PHE A 208 -15.94 -37.27 7.24
N HIS A 209 -15.57 -37.05 8.51
CA HIS A 209 -16.55 -36.71 9.53
C HIS A 209 -16.75 -35.19 9.50
N PRO A 210 -17.94 -34.67 9.14
CA PRO A 210 -18.23 -33.25 9.27
C PRO A 210 -18.27 -32.92 10.77
N LYS A 211 -17.13 -32.52 11.34
CA LYS A 211 -17.13 -31.89 12.66
C LYS A 211 -17.96 -30.59 12.55
N PRO A 212 -18.80 -30.26 13.54
CA PRO A 212 -19.55 -29.01 13.51
C PRO A 212 -18.58 -27.84 13.32
N ALA A 213 -18.85 -27.04 12.31
CA ALA A 213 -17.98 -25.99 11.83
C ALA A 213 -17.66 -25.00 12.94
N LEU A 214 -16.38 -24.91 13.36
CA LEU A 214 -15.94 -23.84 14.24
C LEU A 214 -16.08 -22.52 13.48
N ARG A 215 -17.01 -21.66 13.91
CA ARG A 215 -17.17 -20.33 13.32
C ARG A 215 -16.04 -19.45 13.87
N LEU A 216 -15.41 -18.62 13.03
CA LEU A 216 -14.42 -17.62 13.50
C LEU A 216 -14.89 -16.75 14.70
N PRO A 217 -16.19 -16.37 14.82
CA PRO A 217 -16.72 -15.72 16.01
C PRO A 217 -16.55 -16.49 17.33
N ASP A 218 -16.48 -17.82 17.28
CA ASP A 218 -16.32 -18.68 18.47
C ASP A 218 -14.87 -18.74 18.95
N LEU A 219 -13.91 -18.45 18.06
CA LEU A 219 -12.48 -18.31 18.37
C LEU A 219 -12.10 -16.90 18.88
N MET A 220 -13.02 -15.93 18.80
CA MET A 220 -12.78 -14.59 19.32
C MET A 220 -13.05 -14.51 20.84
N PRO A 221 -12.13 -13.94 21.64
CA PRO A 221 -12.39 -13.71 23.06
C PRO A 221 -13.65 -12.85 23.23
N HIS A 222 -14.46 -13.17 24.24
CA HIS A 222 -15.80 -12.61 24.46
C HIS A 222 -15.85 -11.06 24.39
N LYS A 223 -14.77 -10.38 24.77
CA LYS A 223 -14.63 -8.91 24.72
C LYS A 223 -14.71 -8.34 23.29
N PHE A 224 -14.31 -9.07 22.24
CA PHE A 224 -14.36 -8.60 20.85
C PHE A 224 -15.77 -8.64 20.24
N ARG A 225 -16.62 -9.60 20.66
CA ARG A 225 -18.01 -9.71 20.19
C ARG A 225 -18.87 -8.53 20.65
N LEU A 226 -18.65 -8.07 21.87
CA LEU A 226 -19.35 -6.90 22.42
C LEU A 226 -18.88 -5.59 21.78
N PHE A 227 -17.59 -5.48 21.42
CA PHE A 227 -17.03 -4.26 20.83
C PHE A 227 -17.61 -3.96 19.44
N GLN A 228 -17.78 -4.99 18.58
CA GLN A 228 -18.34 -4.80 17.24
C GLN A 228 -19.84 -4.44 17.26
N SER A 229 -20.57 -4.92 18.27
CA SER A 229 -21.97 -4.56 18.52
C SER A 229 -22.12 -3.15 19.09
N GLN A 230 -21.20 -2.71 19.96
CA GLN A 230 -21.30 -1.43 20.65
C GLN A 230 -20.94 -0.23 19.75
N HIS A 231 -20.05 -0.41 18.78
CA HIS A 231 -19.63 0.66 17.86
C HIS A 231 -20.61 0.97 16.74
N GLN A 232 -21.47 0.03 16.33
CA GLN A 232 -22.53 0.33 15.34
C GLN A 232 -23.57 1.30 15.91
N HIS A 233 -23.91 1.18 17.20
CA HIS A 233 -24.80 2.11 17.88
C HIS A 233 -24.18 3.50 18.07
N LEU A 234 -22.90 3.58 18.43
CA LEU A 234 -22.18 4.86 18.56
C LEU A 234 -22.06 5.60 17.22
N PHE A 235 -21.86 4.89 16.11
CA PHE A 235 -21.77 5.50 14.77
C PHE A 235 -23.13 6.07 14.32
N HIS A 236 -24.24 5.37 14.62
CA HIS A 236 -25.59 5.89 14.37
C HIS A 236 -25.93 7.09 15.27
N GLN A 237 -25.52 7.07 16.55
CA GLN A 237 -25.72 8.20 17.46
C GLN A 237 -24.89 9.43 17.04
N LEU A 238 -23.65 9.25 16.59
CA LEU A 238 -22.81 10.34 16.04
C LEU A 238 -23.38 10.93 14.75
N LEU A 239 -23.90 10.10 13.84
CA LEU A 239 -24.59 10.58 12.63
C LEU A 239 -25.89 11.33 12.97
N PHE A 240 -26.62 10.88 14.00
CA PHE A 240 -27.81 11.59 14.48
C PHE A 240 -27.46 12.95 15.10
N LEU A 241 -26.39 13.02 15.92
CA LEU A 241 -25.91 14.27 16.52
C LEU A 241 -25.37 15.24 15.47
N ALA A 242 -24.62 14.76 14.49
CA ALA A 242 -24.13 15.57 13.38
C ALA A 242 -25.29 16.12 12.53
N ARG A 243 -26.34 15.32 12.29
CA ARG A 243 -27.55 15.76 11.58
C ARG A 243 -28.35 16.78 12.40
N TYR A 244 -28.41 16.62 13.72
CA TYR A 244 -29.09 17.56 14.62
C TYR A 244 -28.38 18.91 14.68
N GLN A 245 -27.05 18.93 14.79
CA GLN A 245 -26.26 20.16 14.74
C GLN A 245 -26.39 20.89 13.41
N TYR A 246 -26.47 20.17 12.29
CA TYR A 246 -26.70 20.78 10.97
C TYR A 246 -28.09 21.42 10.86
N LEU A 247 -29.13 20.77 11.39
CA LEU A 247 -30.50 21.31 11.38
C LEU A 247 -30.65 22.54 12.28
N VAL A 248 -30.04 22.55 13.47
CA VAL A 248 -30.02 23.73 14.35
C VAL A 248 -29.26 24.89 13.71
N MET A 249 -28.17 24.61 12.97
CA MET A 249 -27.43 25.65 12.26
C MET A 249 -28.24 26.25 11.10
N LEU A 250 -29.04 25.44 10.39
CA LEU A 250 -29.94 25.92 9.34
C LEU A 250 -31.05 26.81 9.89
N ASP A 251 -31.60 26.47 11.06
CA ASP A 251 -32.64 27.28 11.73
C ASP A 251 -32.12 28.67 12.12
N GLN A 252 -30.89 28.74 12.67
CA GLN A 252 -30.21 29.99 13.01
C GLN A 252 -29.85 30.87 11.79
N VAL A 253 -29.73 30.26 10.60
CA VAL A 253 -29.49 30.99 9.35
C VAL A 253 -30.81 31.49 8.76
N GLN A 254 -31.91 30.72 8.89
CA GLN A 254 -33.24 31.10 8.42
C GLN A 254 -33.78 32.34 9.18
N ASP A 255 -33.60 32.39 10.50
CA ASP A 255 -34.06 33.51 11.34
C ASP A 255 -33.31 34.83 11.08
N ARG A 256 -32.06 34.75 10.63
CA ARG A 256 -31.26 35.96 10.33
C ARG A 256 -31.71 36.68 9.05
N HIS A 257 -32.51 36.04 8.20
CA HIS A 257 -32.96 36.61 6.92
C HIS A 257 -34.40 37.13 6.92
N GLN A 258 -35.21 36.86 7.95
CA GLN A 258 -36.57 37.41 8.04
C GLN A 258 -36.67 38.94 8.17
N PRO A 259 -35.81 39.67 8.92
CA PRO A 259 -36.00 41.12 9.10
C PRO A 259 -35.62 41.97 7.87
N LEU A 260 -35.00 41.40 6.84
CA LEU A 260 -34.60 42.14 5.63
C LEU A 260 -35.70 42.21 4.56
N MET A 261 -36.67 41.29 4.56
CA MET A 261 -37.78 41.28 3.59
C MET A 261 -38.91 42.26 3.96
N GLN A 262 -39.04 42.64 5.23
CA GLN A 262 -40.02 43.67 5.67
C GLN A 262 -39.54 45.11 5.45
N ARG A 263 -38.28 45.33 5.05
CA ARG A 263 -37.74 46.67 4.76
C ARG A 263 -37.88 47.09 3.29
N TYR A 264 -38.32 46.19 2.42
CA TYR A 264 -38.49 46.43 0.97
C TYR A 264 -39.88 46.01 0.44
N ALA A 265 -40.85 45.81 1.33
CA ALA A 265 -42.28 45.68 1.01
C ALA A 265 -43.03 46.87 1.63
#